data_AF-A0A4Q7BNI5-F1
#
_entry.id   AF-A0A4Q7BNI5-F1
#
_cell.length_a   1.000
_cell.length_b   1.000
_cell.length_c   1.000
_cell.angle_alpha   90.00
_cell.angle_beta   90.00
_cell.angle_gamma   90.00
#
_symmetry.space_group_name_H-M   'P 1'
#
loop_
_entity.id
_entity.type
_entity.pdbx_description
1 polymer ?
#
loop_
_entity_poly.entity_id
_entity_poly.type
_entity_poly.pdbx_seq_one_letter_code
_entity_poly.pdbx_strand_id
1 'polypeptide(L)'
;MFENLIINGHIKDFNKSDLEKLAQYGSLDSLCALYLLHQWGYSIGSTSLVNDCCSFIINTLELLLKRHDYLERSHIFLFDEICDQIFIMELKGYNRPLKIKLNWRQYRDRNWTIEIREKSKRTEADLIAHPKINHLIPCIDENLVNLYKQILG
;
A
#
# COMPACT_ATOMS: atom_id res chain seq x y z
N MET A 1 8.19 24.46 9.80
CA MET A 1 7.04 23.87 9.08
C MET A 1 6.00 23.31 10.08
N PHE A 2 5.49 24.14 11.01
CA PHE A 2 4.53 23.71 12.05
C PHE A 2 3.50 24.81 12.43
N GLU A 3 3.30 25.82 11.57
CA GLU A 3 2.54 27.02 11.95
C GLU A 3 1.01 26.85 12.09
N ASN A 4 0.47 25.64 11.89
CA ASN A 4 -0.99 25.39 11.89
C ASN A 4 -1.46 24.30 12.86
N LEU A 5 -0.67 23.95 13.88
CA LEU A 5 -1.04 22.90 14.83
C LEU A 5 -2.08 23.33 15.87
N ILE A 6 -2.18 24.63 16.15
CA ILE A 6 -3.10 25.17 17.17
C ILE A 6 -4.10 26.09 16.49
N ILE A 7 -5.38 25.73 16.57
CA ILE A 7 -6.51 26.54 16.09
C ILE A 7 -7.37 26.86 17.30
N ASN A 8 -7.55 28.16 17.59
CA ASN A 8 -8.34 28.64 18.73
C ASN A 8 -7.93 28.03 20.10
N GLY A 9 -6.63 27.80 20.31
CA GLY A 9 -6.12 27.20 21.55
C GLY A 9 -6.25 25.68 21.66
N HIS A 10 -6.80 25.02 20.65
CA HIS A 10 -6.89 23.56 20.57
C HIS A 10 -5.92 23.00 19.53
N ILE A 11 -5.40 21.80 19.79
CA ILE A 11 -4.67 21.05 18.76
C ILE A 11 -5.67 20.73 17.64
N LYS A 12 -5.32 21.07 16.40
CA LYS A 12 -6.14 20.77 15.22
C LYS A 12 -6.44 19.26 15.15
N ASP A 13 -7.70 18.91 14.90
CA ASP A 13 -8.10 17.52 14.64
C ASP A 13 -7.43 16.96 13.38
N PHE A 14 -6.88 15.75 13.53
CA PHE A 14 -6.31 14.99 12.43
C PHE A 14 -7.41 14.45 11.52
N ASN A 15 -7.33 14.74 10.22
CA ASN A 15 -8.35 14.33 9.27
C ASN A 15 -7.77 13.81 7.94
N LYS A 16 -8.65 13.44 7.01
CA LYS A 16 -8.28 12.88 5.71
C LYS A 16 -7.37 13.78 4.87
N SER A 17 -7.51 15.11 4.96
CA SER A 17 -6.63 16.04 4.24
C SER A 17 -5.20 16.01 4.78
N ASP A 18 -5.03 15.74 6.07
CA ASP A 18 -3.70 15.56 6.66
C ASP A 18 -3.03 14.26 6.15
N LEU A 19 -3.80 13.18 6.00
CA LEU A 19 -3.33 11.94 5.36
C LEU A 19 -2.95 12.14 3.89
N GLU A 20 -3.78 12.88 3.15
CA GLU A 20 -3.49 13.20 1.75
C GLU A 20 -2.19 14.01 1.63
N LYS A 21 -2.00 14.99 2.51
CA LYS A 21 -0.77 15.78 2.56
C LYS A 21 0.45 14.92 2.90
N LEU A 22 0.31 13.97 3.83
CA LEU A 22 1.36 12.99 4.11
C LEU A 22 1.69 12.18 2.84
N ALA A 23 0.69 11.64 2.17
CA ALA A 23 0.85 10.83 0.96
C ALA A 23 1.57 11.58 -0.19
N GLN A 24 1.34 12.89 -0.33
CA GLN A 24 1.96 13.74 -1.35
C GLN A 24 3.48 13.93 -1.18
N TYR A 25 4.02 13.73 0.03
CA TYR A 25 5.47 13.77 0.23
C TYR A 25 6.19 12.65 -0.53
N GLY A 26 5.53 11.52 -0.80
CA GLY A 26 6.08 10.44 -1.63
C GLY A 26 7.47 9.99 -1.19
N SER A 27 7.74 10.02 0.12
CA SER A 27 8.98 9.59 0.75
C SER A 27 8.76 8.30 1.56
N LEU A 28 9.84 7.58 1.86
CA LEU A 28 9.78 6.43 2.75
C LEU A 28 9.25 6.81 4.14
N ASP A 29 9.61 7.99 4.64
CA ASP A 29 9.09 8.49 5.93
C ASP A 29 7.58 8.67 5.89
N SER A 30 7.05 9.25 4.81
CA SER A 30 5.61 9.43 4.65
C SER A 30 4.87 8.10 4.52
N LEU A 31 5.45 7.14 3.81
CA LEU A 31 4.91 5.78 3.68
C LEU A 31 4.90 5.07 5.05
N CYS A 32 5.97 5.20 5.81
CA CYS A 32 6.08 4.67 7.17
C CYS A 32 5.05 5.30 8.10
N ALA A 33 4.88 6.62 8.06
CA ALA A 33 3.87 7.31 8.85
C ALA A 33 2.45 6.83 8.51
N LEU A 34 2.10 6.70 7.23
CA LEU A 34 0.81 6.16 6.80
C LEU A 34 0.61 4.71 7.26
N TYR A 35 1.65 3.88 7.18
CA TYR A 35 1.62 2.51 7.68
C TYR A 35 1.38 2.44 9.19
N LEU A 36 2.09 3.24 9.98
CA LEU A 36 1.91 3.29 11.43
C LEU A 36 0.50 3.79 11.80
N LEU A 37 0.00 4.81 11.09
CA LEU A 37 -1.37 5.30 11.26
C LEU A 37 -2.42 4.25 10.89
N HIS A 38 -2.17 3.43 9.86
CA HIS A 38 -3.02 2.29 9.53
C HIS A 38 -3.08 1.29 10.70
N GLN A 39 -1.93 0.89 11.24
CA GLN A 39 -1.87 -0.06 12.37
C GLN A 39 -2.51 0.52 13.64
N TRP A 40 -2.32 1.80 13.88
CA TRP A 40 -2.96 2.48 15.00
C TRP A 40 -4.47 2.58 14.82
N GLY A 41 -4.95 2.95 13.63
CA GLY A 41 -6.36 2.96 13.26
C GLY A 41 -7.01 1.61 13.49
N TYR A 42 -6.32 0.53 13.13
CA TYR A 42 -6.79 -0.83 13.40
C TYR A 42 -6.88 -1.11 14.90
N SER A 43 -5.85 -0.71 15.67
CA SER A 43 -5.78 -0.93 17.12
C SER A 43 -6.90 -0.22 17.89
N ILE A 44 -7.34 0.94 17.42
CA ILE A 44 -8.43 1.72 18.03
C ILE A 44 -9.81 1.44 17.41
N GLY A 45 -9.90 0.53 16.43
CA GLY A 45 -11.16 0.19 15.75
C GLY A 45 -11.68 1.25 14.76
N SER A 46 -10.83 2.20 14.35
CA SER A 46 -11.21 3.25 13.40
C SER A 46 -11.15 2.73 11.95
N THR A 47 -12.29 2.24 11.45
CA THR A 47 -12.41 1.72 10.08
C THR A 47 -12.09 2.77 9.02
N SER A 48 -12.49 4.03 9.23
CA SER A 48 -12.19 5.12 8.31
C SER A 48 -10.69 5.37 8.19
N LEU A 49 -9.98 5.45 9.32
CA LEU A 49 -8.53 5.67 9.33
C LEU A 49 -7.78 4.52 8.66
N VAL A 50 -8.15 3.27 8.97
CA VAL A 50 -7.58 2.08 8.32
C VAL A 50 -7.75 2.15 6.80
N ASN A 51 -8.98 2.40 6.34
CA ASN A 51 -9.30 2.36 4.91
C ASN A 51 -8.67 3.53 4.14
N ASP A 52 -8.69 4.74 4.72
CA ASP A 52 -8.04 5.91 4.13
C ASP A 52 -6.52 5.71 4.05
N CYS A 53 -5.86 5.27 5.14
CA CYS A 53 -4.42 4.98 5.12
C CYS A 53 -4.07 3.89 4.11
N CYS A 54 -4.82 2.77 4.06
CA CYS A 54 -4.58 1.70 3.09
C CYS A 54 -4.67 2.23 1.64
N SER A 55 -5.68 3.04 1.35
CA SER A 55 -5.86 3.66 0.04
C SER A 55 -4.71 4.60 -0.32
N PHE A 56 -4.30 5.46 0.61
CA PHE A 56 -3.17 6.37 0.40
C PHE A 56 -1.85 5.64 0.21
N ILE A 57 -1.58 4.58 1.00
CA ILE A 57 -0.37 3.77 0.86
C ILE A 57 -0.27 3.20 -0.56
N ILE A 58 -1.34 2.54 -1.04
CA ILE A 58 -1.37 1.94 -2.37
C ILE A 58 -1.20 2.98 -3.48
N ASN A 59 -1.88 4.13 -3.35
CA ASN A 59 -1.79 5.21 -4.34
C ASN A 59 -0.39 5.82 -4.40
N THR A 60 0.34 5.87 -3.28
CA THR A 60 1.68 6.48 -3.21
C THR A 60 2.80 5.57 -3.73
N LEU A 61 2.57 4.27 -3.92
CA LEU A 61 3.62 3.32 -4.35
C LEU A 61 4.28 3.74 -5.69
N GLU A 62 3.47 4.18 -6.67
CA GLU A 62 3.99 4.66 -7.95
C GLU A 62 4.86 5.92 -7.75
N LEU A 63 4.35 6.88 -6.97
CA LEU A 63 5.05 8.13 -6.69
C LEU A 63 6.39 7.88 -6.00
N LEU A 64 6.44 6.89 -5.10
CA LEU A 64 7.65 6.48 -4.41
C LEU A 64 8.68 5.94 -5.40
N LEU A 65 8.29 5.00 -6.28
CA LEU A 65 9.18 4.45 -7.29
C LEU A 65 9.66 5.52 -8.29
N LYS A 66 8.80 6.48 -8.64
CA LYS A 66 9.13 7.59 -9.53
C LYS A 66 10.13 8.58 -8.90
N ARG A 67 10.06 8.83 -7.59
CA ARG A 67 10.92 9.80 -6.89
C ARG A 67 12.25 9.23 -6.44
N HIS A 68 12.33 7.91 -6.27
CA HIS A 68 13.46 7.23 -5.65
C HIS A 68 13.98 6.13 -6.56
N ASP A 69 14.79 6.51 -7.56
CA ASP A 69 15.33 5.55 -8.54
C ASP A 69 16.15 4.42 -7.90
N TYR A 70 16.76 4.65 -6.75
CA TYR A 70 17.49 3.62 -6.00
C TYR A 70 16.58 2.47 -5.51
N LEU A 71 15.25 2.68 -5.45
CA LEU A 71 14.28 1.62 -5.14
C LEU A 71 13.95 0.75 -6.34
N GLU A 72 14.48 1.02 -7.54
CA GLU A 72 14.12 0.31 -8.77
C GLU A 72 14.12 -1.21 -8.61
N ARG A 73 15.09 -1.80 -7.90
CA ARG A 73 15.09 -3.26 -7.65
C ARG A 73 14.38 -3.66 -6.37
N SER A 74 14.57 -2.91 -5.29
CA SER A 74 14.08 -3.28 -3.97
C SER A 74 12.58 -3.06 -3.79
N HIS A 75 11.93 -2.28 -4.66
CA HIS A 75 10.50 -1.98 -4.54
C HIS A 75 9.62 -3.23 -4.57
N ILE A 76 10.01 -4.29 -5.30
CA ILE A 76 9.25 -5.55 -5.34
C ILE A 76 9.11 -6.12 -3.92
N PHE A 77 10.23 -6.29 -3.22
CA PHE A 77 10.26 -6.81 -1.86
C PHE A 77 9.59 -5.86 -0.86
N LEU A 78 9.86 -4.55 -0.98
CA LEU A 78 9.29 -3.55 -0.09
C LEU A 78 7.76 -3.50 -0.21
N PHE A 79 7.23 -3.54 -1.44
CA PHE A 79 5.81 -3.44 -1.68
C PHE A 79 5.10 -4.73 -1.28
N ASP A 80 5.73 -5.89 -1.46
CA ASP A 80 5.24 -7.16 -0.91
C ASP A 80 5.09 -7.09 0.60
N GLU A 81 6.16 -6.73 1.33
CA GLU A 81 6.11 -6.64 2.79
C GLU A 81 5.05 -5.65 3.26
N ILE A 82 4.98 -4.44 2.68
CA ILE A 82 4.01 -3.44 3.12
C ILE A 82 2.56 -3.89 2.82
N CYS A 83 2.31 -4.45 1.63
CA CYS A 83 0.97 -4.87 1.22
C CYS A 83 0.48 -6.10 2.00
N ASP A 84 1.41 -6.96 2.44
CA ASP A 84 1.12 -8.08 3.33
C ASP A 84 0.75 -7.66 4.76
N GLN A 85 1.00 -6.41 5.15
CA GLN A 85 0.64 -5.89 6.47
C GLN A 85 -0.59 -4.96 6.48
N ILE A 86 -1.00 -4.40 5.34
CA ILE A 86 -2.16 -3.49 5.26
C ILE A 86 -3.42 -4.16 4.70
N PHE A 87 -4.59 -3.62 5.00
CA PHE A 87 -5.88 -4.15 4.52
C PHE A 87 -6.96 -3.08 4.62
N ILE A 88 -8.00 -3.21 3.78
CA ILE A 88 -9.25 -2.49 3.99
C ILE A 88 -10.10 -3.30 4.98
N MET A 89 -10.82 -2.60 5.84
CA MET A 89 -11.84 -3.16 6.71
C MET A 89 -13.24 -2.87 6.16
N GLU A 90 -14.03 -3.94 6.05
CA GLU A 90 -15.47 -3.86 5.84
C GLU A 90 -16.19 -4.47 7.03
N LEU A 91 -17.21 -3.78 7.56
CA LEU A 91 -18.04 -4.29 8.64
C LEU A 91 -19.20 -5.09 8.05
N LYS A 92 -19.17 -6.42 8.19
CA LYS A 92 -20.29 -7.29 7.83
C LYS A 92 -21.14 -7.58 9.07
N GLY A 93 -22.22 -6.82 9.23
CA GLY A 93 -23.03 -6.86 10.45
C GLY A 93 -22.29 -6.28 11.65
N TYR A 94 -22.77 -6.56 12.87
CA TYR A 94 -22.29 -5.88 14.07
C TYR A 94 -20.90 -6.31 14.56
N ASN A 95 -20.48 -7.57 14.30
CA ASN A 95 -19.31 -8.16 14.98
C ASN A 95 -18.31 -8.89 14.06
N ARG A 96 -18.38 -8.70 12.73
CA ARG A 96 -17.49 -9.41 11.79
C ARG A 96 -16.77 -8.43 10.87
N PRO A 97 -15.64 -7.85 11.33
CA PRO A 97 -14.76 -7.09 10.46
C PRO A 97 -14.10 -8.03 9.45
N LEU A 98 -14.39 -7.83 8.17
CA LEU A 98 -13.70 -8.49 7.07
C LEU A 98 -12.46 -7.67 6.70
N LYS A 99 -11.30 -8.33 6.69
CA LYS A 99 -10.05 -7.75 6.21
C LYS A 99 -9.87 -8.11 4.74
N ILE A 100 -9.80 -7.09 3.88
CA ILE A 100 -9.65 -7.24 2.44
C ILE A 100 -8.24 -6.80 2.05
N LYS A 101 -7.46 -7.72 1.50
CA LYS A 101 -6.11 -7.46 1.00
C LYS A 101 -6.15 -6.82 -0.37
N LEU A 102 -5.29 -5.82 -0.57
CA LEU A 102 -5.09 -5.19 -1.87
C LEU A 102 -3.87 -5.80 -2.54
N ASN A 103 -4.05 -6.27 -3.77
CA ASN A 103 -2.95 -6.77 -4.59
C ASN A 103 -2.31 -5.60 -5.33
N TRP A 104 -1.13 -5.16 -4.88
CA TRP A 104 -0.46 -4.01 -5.46
C TRP A 104 -0.01 -4.23 -6.91
N ARG A 105 0.25 -5.48 -7.33
CA ARG A 105 0.57 -5.80 -8.73
C ARG A 105 -0.65 -5.62 -9.64
N GLN A 106 -1.82 -6.07 -9.20
CA GLN A 106 -3.08 -5.79 -9.93
C GLN A 106 -3.39 -4.30 -9.95
N TYR A 107 -3.12 -3.60 -8.85
CA TYR A 107 -3.29 -2.15 -8.77
C TYR A 107 -2.35 -1.42 -9.74
N ARG A 108 -1.06 -1.78 -9.76
CA ARG A 108 -0.05 -1.30 -10.72
C ARG A 108 -0.55 -1.42 -12.15
N ASP A 109 -1.05 -2.60 -12.50
CA ASP A 109 -1.44 -2.91 -13.87
C ASP A 109 -2.58 -2.03 -14.38
N ARG A 110 -3.50 -1.66 -13.47
CA ARG A 110 -4.69 -0.86 -13.78
C ARG A 110 -4.47 0.65 -13.66
N ASN A 111 -3.70 1.10 -12.67
CA ASN A 111 -3.72 2.50 -12.24
C ASN A 111 -2.41 3.26 -12.49
N TRP A 112 -1.27 2.58 -12.58
CA TRP A 112 0.01 3.28 -12.76
C TRP A 112 0.17 3.77 -14.19
N THR A 113 0.95 4.83 -14.36
CA THR A 113 1.41 5.28 -15.67
C THR A 113 2.20 4.19 -16.39
N ILE A 114 2.08 4.15 -17.71
CA ILE A 114 2.68 3.11 -18.56
C ILE A 114 4.20 3.02 -18.30
N GLU A 115 4.88 4.15 -18.21
CA GLU A 115 6.33 4.22 -18.00
C GLU A 115 6.76 3.51 -16.70
N ILE A 116 6.17 3.88 -15.56
CA ILE A 116 6.54 3.32 -14.26
C ILE A 116 6.09 1.87 -14.13
N ARG A 117 4.91 1.54 -14.69
CA ARG A 117 4.41 0.16 -14.76
C ARG A 117 5.37 -0.76 -15.49
N GLU A 118 5.78 -0.41 -16.70
CA GLU A 118 6.67 -1.26 -17.50
C GLU A 118 8.07 -1.36 -16.88
N LYS A 119 8.57 -0.28 -16.25
CA LYS A 119 9.80 -0.33 -15.45
C LYS A 119 9.68 -1.39 -14.34
N SER A 120 8.63 -1.31 -13.53
CA SER A 120 8.36 -2.26 -12.44
C SER A 120 8.22 -3.71 -12.93
N LYS A 121 7.47 -3.94 -14.03
CA LYS A 121 7.29 -5.28 -14.61
C LYS A 121 8.60 -5.91 -15.10
N ARG A 122 9.47 -5.11 -15.75
CA ARG A 122 10.78 -5.60 -16.19
C ARG A 122 11.65 -5.98 -14.99
N THR A 123 11.72 -5.12 -13.98
CA THR A 123 12.46 -5.43 -12.75
C THR A 123 11.95 -6.72 -12.11
N GLU A 124 10.64 -6.89 -11.99
CA GLU A 124 10.04 -8.10 -11.44
C GLU A 124 10.44 -9.35 -12.23
N ALA A 125 10.36 -9.31 -13.57
CA ALA A 125 10.77 -10.41 -14.43
C ALA A 125 12.26 -10.75 -14.28
N ASP A 126 13.13 -9.74 -14.22
CA ASP A 126 14.58 -9.92 -14.03
C ASP A 126 14.89 -10.60 -12.68
N LEU A 127 14.18 -10.23 -11.62
CA LEU A 127 14.37 -10.83 -10.29
C LEU A 127 13.82 -12.27 -10.22
N ILE A 128 12.71 -12.56 -10.90
CA ILE A 128 12.16 -13.93 -11.01
C ILE A 128 13.10 -14.84 -11.79
N ALA A 129 13.74 -14.33 -12.84
CA ALA A 129 14.74 -15.06 -13.60
C ALA A 129 16.04 -15.31 -12.82
N HIS A 130 16.27 -14.58 -11.71
CA HIS A 130 17.51 -14.64 -10.97
C HIS A 130 17.53 -15.82 -9.97
N PRO A 131 18.42 -16.83 -10.15
CA PRO A 131 18.33 -18.13 -9.48
C PRO A 131 18.55 -18.08 -7.96
N LYS A 132 19.18 -17.04 -7.44
CA LYS A 132 19.46 -16.90 -6.00
C LYS A 132 18.37 -16.18 -5.21
N ILE A 133 17.45 -15.47 -5.87
CA ILE A 133 16.49 -14.57 -5.19
C ILE A 133 15.05 -14.80 -5.63
N ASN A 134 14.83 -15.56 -6.69
CA ASN A 134 13.50 -15.91 -7.19
C ASN A 134 12.57 -16.49 -6.10
N HIS A 135 13.11 -17.27 -5.16
CA HIS A 135 12.37 -17.85 -4.05
C HIS A 135 11.81 -16.83 -3.06
N LEU A 136 12.32 -15.59 -3.07
CA LEU A 136 11.84 -14.48 -2.24
C LEU A 136 10.67 -13.73 -2.89
N ILE A 137 10.46 -13.91 -4.19
CA ILE A 137 9.34 -13.29 -4.90
C ILE A 137 8.22 -14.31 -4.91
N PRO A 138 7.06 -14.01 -4.29
CA PRO A 138 5.91 -14.89 -4.35
C PRO A 138 5.61 -15.15 -5.82
N CYS A 139 5.70 -16.42 -6.24
CA CYS A 139 5.22 -16.80 -7.55
C CYS A 139 3.76 -16.37 -7.62
N ILE A 140 3.37 -15.58 -8.63
CA ILE A 140 1.96 -15.40 -8.95
C ILE A 140 1.52 -16.77 -9.48
N ASP A 141 1.19 -17.65 -8.55
CA ASP A 141 0.81 -19.01 -8.85
C ASP A 141 -0.47 -18.92 -9.67
N GLU A 142 -0.41 -19.31 -10.94
CA GLU A 142 -1.60 -19.46 -11.77
C GLU A 142 -2.61 -20.39 -11.09
N ASN A 143 -2.16 -21.31 -10.22
CA ASN A 143 -3.02 -22.15 -9.40
C ASN A 143 -3.75 -21.38 -8.29
N LEU A 144 -3.17 -20.32 -7.70
CA LEU A 144 -3.90 -19.45 -6.76
C LEU A 144 -4.95 -18.62 -7.50
N VAL A 145 -4.65 -18.12 -8.69
CA VAL A 145 -5.64 -17.43 -9.55
C VAL A 145 -6.79 -18.38 -9.93
N ASN A 146 -6.49 -19.65 -10.22
CA ASN A 146 -7.49 -20.66 -10.53
C ASN A 146 -8.28 -21.12 -9.28
N LEU A 147 -7.66 -21.20 -8.11
CA LEU A 147 -8.32 -21.50 -6.83
C LEU A 147 -9.28 -20.38 -6.43
N TYR A 148 -8.88 -19.10 -6.59
CA TYR A 148 -9.75 -17.96 -6.34
C TYR A 148 -10.93 -17.88 -7.33
N LYS A 149 -10.73 -18.28 -8.60
CA LYS A 149 -11.84 -18.44 -9.55
C LYS A 149 -12.79 -19.55 -9.10
N GLN A 150 -12.29 -20.74 -8.75
CA GLN A 150 -13.13 -21.86 -8.28
C GLN A 150 -13.91 -21.57 -7.00
N ILE A 151 -13.39 -20.74 -6.10
CA ILE A 151 -14.07 -20.39 -4.83
C ILE A 151 -15.13 -19.30 -5.04
N LEU A 152 -15.01 -18.47 -6.08
CA LEU A 152 -15.89 -17.32 -6.32
C LEU A 152 -16.75 -17.42 -7.60
N GLY A 153 -16.61 -18.50 -8.38
CA GLY A 153 -17.38 -18.79 -9.60
C GLY A 153 -16.56 -19.55 -10.64
#